data_AF-A0A6P6JTE6-F1
#
_entry.id   AF-A0A6P6JTE6-F1
#
_cell.length_a   1.000
_cell.length_b   1.000
_cell.length_c   1.000
_cell.angle_alpha   90.00
_cell.angle_beta   90.00
_cell.angle_gamma   90.00
#
_symmetry.space_group_name_H-M   'P 1'
#
loop_
_entity.id
_entity.type
_entity.pdbx_description
1 polymer ?
#
loop_
_entity_poly.entity_id
_entity_poly.type
_entity_poly.pdbx_seq_one_letter_code
_entity_poly.pdbx_strand_id
1 'polypeptide(L)'
;MSQLGQFIYPEVFDKKTATHVVTAVQYGAQALMVFDRTFSEDENKQEIEGELNIMVKNIPSFSIDAEASGSMKEHEKKKAEKITCIFHGDVLLEENPTTYMESIEIYKKLRILLKENPQNMVPIKVWLHPLHLLENKAARLDRKMTTSLISDADHIIKELGEAERTHSRG
;
A
#
# COMPACT_ATOMS: atom_id res chain seq x y z
N MET A 1 -28.52 -25.49 -8.38
CA MET A 1 -27.03 -25.33 -8.40
C MET A 1 -26.48 -25.86 -9.73
N SER A 2 -26.89 -25.31 -10.87
CA SER A 2 -26.65 -25.90 -12.20
C SER A 2 -25.84 -25.02 -13.16
N GLN A 3 -25.24 -23.91 -12.70
CA GLN A 3 -24.50 -23.00 -13.58
C GLN A 3 -22.96 -23.21 -13.61
N LEU A 4 -22.43 -24.20 -12.88
CA LEU A 4 -20.99 -24.52 -12.90
C LEU A 4 -20.59 -25.55 -13.99
N GLY A 5 -21.50 -25.90 -14.92
CA GLY A 5 -21.35 -27.06 -15.79
C GLY A 5 -20.63 -26.85 -17.14
N GLN A 6 -20.27 -25.62 -17.53
CA GLN A 6 -19.65 -25.37 -18.82
C GLN A 6 -18.34 -24.58 -18.68
N PHE A 7 -17.24 -25.33 -18.65
CA PHE A 7 -15.89 -24.75 -18.69
C PHE A 7 -15.61 -24.22 -20.08
N ILE A 8 -15.42 -22.90 -20.20
CA ILE A 8 -15.11 -22.23 -21.47
C ILE A 8 -13.70 -22.61 -21.97
N TYR A 9 -12.81 -23.03 -21.07
CA TYR A 9 -11.42 -23.40 -21.37
C TYR A 9 -11.03 -24.75 -20.73
N PRO A 10 -11.58 -25.88 -21.21
CA PRO A 10 -11.33 -27.20 -20.64
C PRO A 10 -9.87 -27.65 -20.80
N GLU A 11 -9.18 -27.12 -21.81
CA GLU A 11 -7.77 -27.40 -22.10
C GLU A 11 -6.80 -27.01 -20.97
N VAL A 12 -7.21 -26.09 -20.07
CA VAL A 12 -6.42 -25.72 -18.88
C VAL A 12 -6.17 -26.94 -17.99
N PHE A 13 -7.13 -27.88 -17.95
CA PHE A 13 -7.02 -29.11 -17.18
C PHE A 13 -6.02 -30.09 -17.81
N ASP A 14 -6.09 -30.28 -19.13
CA ASP A 14 -5.22 -31.21 -19.85
C ASP A 14 -3.78 -30.70 -19.92
N LYS A 15 -3.61 -29.41 -20.18
CA LYS A 15 -2.29 -28.75 -20.27
C LYS A 15 -1.70 -28.41 -18.90
N LYS A 16 -2.49 -28.52 -17.82
CA LYS A 16 -2.08 -28.22 -16.43
C LYS A 16 -1.45 -26.82 -16.28
N THR A 17 -1.96 -25.84 -17.00
CA THR A 17 -1.38 -24.48 -17.07
C THR A 17 -1.73 -23.61 -15.87
N ALA A 18 -2.74 -24.00 -15.07
CA ALA A 18 -3.14 -23.28 -13.87
C ALA A 18 -3.58 -24.25 -12.76
N THR A 19 -3.39 -23.84 -11.50
CA THR A 19 -3.82 -24.60 -10.31
C THR A 19 -5.11 -24.05 -9.70
N HIS A 20 -5.44 -22.78 -9.95
CA HIS A 20 -6.60 -22.09 -9.38
C HIS A 20 -7.30 -21.23 -10.45
N VAL A 21 -8.58 -20.93 -10.21
CA VAL A 21 -9.38 -19.95 -10.95
C VAL A 21 -9.83 -18.83 -10.03
N VAL A 22 -9.89 -17.60 -10.55
CA VAL A 22 -10.43 -16.45 -9.82
C VAL A 22 -11.95 -16.59 -9.72
N THR A 23 -12.50 -16.57 -8.51
CA THR A 23 -13.95 -16.65 -8.28
C THR A 23 -14.57 -15.35 -7.83
N ALA A 24 -13.78 -14.45 -7.26
CA ALA A 24 -14.21 -13.10 -6.92
C ALA A 24 -13.01 -12.14 -6.96
N VAL A 25 -13.29 -10.87 -7.18
CA VAL A 25 -12.32 -9.77 -7.15
C VAL A 25 -12.94 -8.60 -6.38
N GLN A 26 -12.20 -8.06 -5.42
CA GLN A 26 -12.55 -6.83 -4.73
C GLN A 26 -11.77 -5.68 -5.37
N TYR A 27 -12.51 -4.70 -5.86
CA TYR A 27 -11.95 -3.47 -6.39
C TYR A 27 -11.92 -2.39 -5.32
N GLY A 28 -10.86 -1.60 -5.33
CA GLY A 28 -10.66 -0.46 -4.46
C GLY A 28 -9.42 0.31 -4.89
N ALA A 29 -8.94 1.20 -4.04
CA ALA A 29 -7.70 1.92 -4.27
C ALA A 29 -6.99 2.12 -2.94
N GLN A 30 -5.67 2.05 -2.97
CA GLN A 30 -4.81 2.32 -1.84
C GLN A 30 -3.93 3.53 -2.13
N ALA A 31 -3.69 4.31 -1.08
CA ALA A 31 -2.78 5.44 -1.09
C ALA A 31 -1.92 5.35 0.16
N LEU A 32 -0.61 5.44 -0.02
CA LEU A 32 0.41 5.49 1.01
C LEU A 32 1.14 6.82 0.89
N MET A 33 1.23 7.53 2.01
CA MET A 33 2.03 8.74 2.14
C MET A 33 3.14 8.45 3.15
N VAL A 34 4.38 8.56 2.70
CA VAL A 34 5.58 8.39 3.53
C VAL A 34 6.06 9.77 3.93
N PHE A 35 6.17 10.00 5.24
CA PHE A 35 6.59 11.28 5.80
C PHE A 35 7.99 11.15 6.39
N ASP A 36 8.90 11.98 5.89
CA ASP A 36 10.27 12.04 6.36
C ASP A 36 10.58 13.44 6.91
N ARG A 37 11.45 13.50 7.92
CA ARG A 37 11.95 14.76 8.49
C ARG A 37 13.44 14.65 8.72
N THR A 38 14.20 15.58 8.15
CA THR A 38 15.62 15.75 8.48
C THR A 38 15.77 16.43 9.83
N PHE A 39 16.77 16.01 10.60
CA PHE A 39 17.11 16.58 11.90
C PHE A 39 18.61 16.76 12.04
N SER A 40 19.01 17.72 12.88
CA SER A 40 20.40 17.98 13.26
C SER A 40 20.82 17.13 14.48
N GLU A 41 22.12 16.97 14.71
CA GLU A 41 22.64 16.16 15.84
C GLU A 41 22.18 16.68 17.21
N ASP A 42 21.92 17.98 17.32
CA ASP A 42 21.47 18.64 18.55
C ASP A 42 19.96 18.43 18.84
N GLU A 43 19.19 17.94 17.86
CA GLU A 43 17.76 17.69 18.02
C GLU A 43 17.48 16.29 18.61
N ASN A 44 16.54 16.21 19.55
CA ASN A 44 16.15 14.94 20.17
C ASN A 44 15.33 14.07 19.20
N LYS A 45 15.95 13.00 18.69
CA LYS A 45 15.30 12.06 17.77
C LYS A 45 13.97 11.49 18.28
N GLN A 46 13.88 11.15 19.57
CA GLN A 46 12.66 10.56 20.14
C GLN A 46 11.53 11.58 20.21
N GLU A 47 11.85 12.84 20.52
CA GLU A 47 10.89 13.94 20.47
C GLU A 47 10.39 14.17 19.05
N ILE A 48 11.30 14.21 18.07
CA ILE A 48 10.96 14.36 16.64
C ILE A 48 10.07 13.23 16.14
N GLU A 49 10.37 11.99 16.49
CA GLU A 49 9.54 10.83 16.14
C GLU A 49 8.13 10.95 16.72
N GLY A 50 8.03 11.32 18.00
CA GLY A 50 6.75 11.56 18.67
C GLY A 50 5.94 12.67 18.01
N GLU A 51 6.60 13.79 17.68
CA GLU A 51 5.99 14.92 16.98
C GLU A 51 5.48 14.54 15.59
N LEU A 52 6.32 13.89 14.78
CA LEU A 52 5.98 13.47 13.43
C LEU A 52 4.78 12.52 13.45
N ASN A 53 4.76 11.56 14.37
CA ASN A 53 3.66 10.62 14.55
C ASN A 53 2.34 11.33 14.91
N ILE A 54 2.39 12.34 15.80
CA ILE A 54 1.21 13.14 16.17
C ILE A 54 0.71 13.92 14.95
N MET A 55 1.61 14.59 14.21
CA MET A 55 1.24 15.36 13.03
C MET A 55 0.57 14.49 11.96
N VAL A 56 1.18 13.36 11.60
CA VAL A 56 0.61 12.42 10.63
C VAL A 56 -0.77 11.89 11.08
N LYS A 57 -0.93 11.56 12.37
CA LYS A 57 -2.23 11.12 12.92
C LYS A 57 -3.30 12.22 12.91
N ASN A 58 -2.91 13.49 12.85
CA ASN A 58 -3.84 14.61 12.76
C ASN A 58 -4.29 14.90 11.33
N ILE A 59 -3.65 14.36 10.29
CA ILE A 59 -4.07 14.59 8.89
C ILE A 59 -5.59 14.32 8.66
N PRO A 60 -6.19 13.24 9.21
CA PRO A 60 -7.63 13.00 9.04
C PRO A 60 -8.56 14.00 9.74
N SER A 61 -8.06 14.77 10.73
CA SER A 61 -8.87 15.72 11.49
C SER A 61 -9.03 17.08 10.80
N PHE A 62 -8.21 17.36 9.78
CA PHE A 62 -8.41 18.52 8.92
C PHE A 62 -9.71 18.32 8.12
N SER A 63 -10.69 19.20 8.37
CA SER A 63 -11.98 19.12 7.68
C SER A 63 -11.84 19.48 6.20
N ILE A 64 -12.77 19.00 5.38
CA ILE A 64 -12.78 19.23 3.93
C ILE A 64 -12.90 20.74 3.63
N ASP A 65 -13.60 21.48 4.48
CA ASP A 65 -13.91 22.90 4.27
C ASP A 65 -12.93 23.87 4.96
N ALA A 66 -12.02 23.38 5.80
CA ALA A 66 -11.02 24.22 6.45
C ALA A 66 -9.67 24.14 5.73
N GLU A 67 -9.11 25.30 5.36
CA GLU A 67 -7.72 25.38 4.92
C GLU A 67 -6.79 24.83 6.02
N ALA A 68 -5.93 23.87 5.66
CA ALA A 68 -5.05 23.22 6.63
C ALA A 68 -4.10 24.22 7.31
N SER A 69 -3.68 25.25 6.59
CA SER A 69 -2.85 26.35 7.10
C SER A 69 -3.59 27.24 8.10
N GLY A 70 -4.92 27.35 8.01
CA GLY A 70 -5.75 28.17 8.89
C GLY A 70 -6.00 27.52 10.26
N SER A 71 -6.00 26.18 10.32
CA SER A 71 -6.24 25.44 11.56
C SER A 71 -4.98 25.13 12.39
N MET A 72 -3.79 25.39 11.85
CA MET A 72 -2.51 25.10 12.52
C MET A 72 -1.95 26.31 13.27
N LYS A 73 -1.40 26.07 14.46
CA LYS A 73 -0.65 27.08 15.20
C LYS A 73 0.68 27.38 14.52
N GLU A 74 1.21 28.59 14.73
CA GLU A 74 2.46 29.05 14.09
C GLU A 74 3.65 28.09 14.32
N HIS A 75 3.76 27.52 15.51
CA HIS A 75 4.82 26.54 15.81
C HIS A 75 4.63 25.20 15.08
N GLU A 76 3.40 24.81 14.74
CA GLU A 76 3.11 23.59 13.98
C GLU A 76 3.44 23.80 12.50
N LYS A 77 3.24 25.01 11.97
CA LYS A 77 3.63 25.38 10.60
C LYS A 77 5.14 25.25 10.40
N LYS A 78 5.94 25.81 11.31
CA LYS A 78 7.41 25.70 11.27
C LYS A 78 7.90 24.25 11.34
N LYS A 79 7.16 23.37 12.01
CA LYS A 79 7.47 21.93 12.04
C LYS A 79 7.12 21.26 10.72
N ALA A 80 5.97 21.60 10.14
CA ALA A 80 5.51 21.07 8.85
C ALA A 80 6.47 21.39 7.70
N GLU A 81 7.13 22.56 7.73
CA GLU A 81 8.13 22.97 6.73
C GLU A 81 9.35 22.02 6.66
N LYS A 82 9.66 21.31 7.74
CA LYS A 82 10.77 20.34 7.78
C LYS A 82 10.36 18.93 7.37
N ILE A 83 9.08 18.72 7.04
CA ILE A 83 8.53 17.40 6.73
C ILE A 83 8.31 17.29 5.22
N THR A 84 8.98 16.32 4.61
CA THR A 84 8.77 15.93 3.23
C THR A 84 7.77 14.78 3.15
N CYS A 85 7.06 14.69 2.04
CA CYS A 85 6.11 13.64 1.75
C CYS A 85 6.49 12.91 0.45
N ILE A 86 6.36 11.60 0.42
CA ILE A 86 6.42 10.79 -0.80
C ILE A 86 5.09 10.04 -0.92
N PHE A 87 4.46 10.14 -2.09
CA PHE A 87 3.19 9.49 -2.37
C PHE A 87 3.37 8.24 -3.22
N HIS A 88 2.70 7.17 -2.81
CA HIS A 88 2.55 5.93 -3.58
C HIS A 88 1.06 5.54 -3.56
N GLY A 89 0.41 5.40 -4.71
CA GLY A 89 -0.99 4.99 -4.70
C GLY A 89 -1.52 4.60 -6.06
N ASP A 90 -2.71 4.00 -6.03
CA ASP A 90 -3.43 3.51 -7.22
C ASP A 90 -4.20 4.63 -7.94
N VAL A 91 -4.07 5.88 -7.48
CA VAL A 91 -4.76 7.05 -8.03
C VAL A 91 -3.78 7.88 -8.84
N LEU A 92 -4.15 8.18 -10.08
CA LEU A 92 -3.42 9.13 -10.90
C LEU A 92 -3.67 10.55 -10.39
N LEU A 93 -2.64 11.17 -9.83
CA LEU A 93 -2.63 12.59 -9.45
C LEU A 93 -1.98 13.39 -10.57
N GLU A 94 -2.41 14.64 -10.76
CA GLU A 94 -1.74 15.57 -11.69
C GLU A 94 -0.31 15.86 -11.20
N GLU A 95 -0.16 16.07 -9.89
CA GLU A 95 1.13 16.30 -9.23
C GLU A 95 1.17 15.53 -7.90
N ASN A 96 2.30 14.91 -7.61
CA ASN A 96 2.52 14.19 -6.35
C ASN A 96 2.90 15.17 -5.24
N PRO A 97 2.37 14.99 -4.01
CA PRO A 97 2.74 15.83 -2.88
C PRO A 97 4.20 15.55 -2.49
N THR A 98 4.94 16.62 -2.25
CA THR A 98 6.34 16.60 -1.78
C THR A 98 6.47 17.19 -0.37
N THR A 99 5.46 17.92 0.10
CA THR A 99 5.45 18.56 1.42
C THR A 99 4.32 18.03 2.31
N TYR A 100 4.43 18.25 3.63
CA TYR A 100 3.36 17.93 4.57
C TYR A 100 2.04 18.65 4.23
N MET A 101 2.08 19.92 3.83
CA MET A 101 0.86 20.68 3.53
C MET A 101 0.15 20.16 2.28
N GLU A 102 0.91 19.87 1.22
CA GLU A 102 0.36 19.26 0.00
C GLU A 102 -0.28 17.89 0.30
N SER A 103 0.31 17.11 1.21
CA SER A 103 -0.24 15.81 1.60
C SER A 103 -1.65 15.91 2.19
N ILE A 104 -1.95 16.94 2.97
CA ILE A 104 -3.27 17.18 3.55
C ILE A 104 -4.27 17.51 2.44
N GLU A 105 -3.88 18.35 1.48
CA GLU A 105 -4.74 18.71 0.36
C GLU A 105 -5.01 17.51 -0.56
N ILE A 106 -3.99 16.69 -0.83
CA ILE A 106 -4.15 15.44 -1.55
C ILE A 106 -5.04 14.47 -0.77
N TYR A 107 -4.89 14.35 0.55
CA TYR A 107 -5.76 13.49 1.37
C TYR A 107 -7.24 13.89 1.25
N LYS A 108 -7.55 15.20 1.28
CA LYS A 108 -8.91 15.71 1.06
C LYS A 108 -9.43 15.34 -0.35
N LYS A 109 -8.62 15.60 -1.38
CA LYS A 109 -8.98 15.30 -2.78
C LYS A 109 -9.18 13.81 -3.03
N LEU A 110 -8.35 12.95 -2.46
CA LEU A 110 -8.46 11.49 -2.60
C LEU A 110 -9.82 10.98 -2.11
N ARG A 111 -10.34 11.51 -1.00
CA ARG A 111 -11.67 11.11 -0.50
C ARG A 111 -12.80 11.44 -1.47
N ILE A 112 -12.64 12.46 -2.31
CA ILE A 112 -13.59 12.88 -3.34
C ILE A 112 -13.38 12.03 -4.60
N LEU A 113 -12.15 11.97 -5.12
CA LEU A 113 -11.78 11.25 -6.34
C LEU A 113 -12.15 9.76 -6.28
N LEU A 114 -11.98 9.12 -5.12
CA LEU A 114 -12.31 7.71 -4.93
C LEU A 114 -13.82 7.44 -4.86
N LYS A 115 -14.64 8.45 -4.56
CA LYS A 115 -16.11 8.32 -4.55
C LYS A 115 -16.72 8.56 -5.92
N GLU A 116 -16.16 9.49 -6.69
CA GLU A 116 -16.80 9.99 -7.91
C GLU A 116 -16.49 9.16 -9.15
N ASN A 117 -15.37 8.44 -9.19
CA ASN A 117 -14.97 7.68 -10.39
C ASN A 117 -14.59 6.21 -10.09
N PRO A 118 -15.49 5.26 -10.34
CA PRO A 118 -15.22 3.82 -10.20
C PRO A 118 -14.09 3.30 -11.11
N GLN A 119 -13.74 4.00 -12.20
CA GLN A 119 -12.64 3.62 -13.10
C GLN A 119 -11.26 3.76 -12.44
N ASN A 120 -11.17 4.50 -11.32
CA ASN A 120 -9.94 4.65 -10.56
C ASN A 120 -9.70 3.49 -9.58
N MET A 121 -10.59 2.50 -9.54
CA MET A 121 -10.45 1.35 -8.66
C MET A 121 -9.71 0.21 -9.37
N VAL A 122 -8.70 -0.33 -8.70
CA VAL A 122 -7.91 -1.49 -9.13
C VAL A 122 -8.28 -2.73 -8.29
N PRO A 123 -7.97 -3.96 -8.75
CA PRO A 123 -8.08 -5.16 -7.93
C PRO A 123 -7.16 -5.10 -6.70
N ILE A 124 -7.72 -5.02 -5.50
CA ILE A 124 -6.97 -5.03 -4.23
C ILE A 124 -7.01 -6.37 -3.51
N LYS A 125 -7.95 -7.25 -3.88
CA LYS A 125 -8.08 -8.60 -3.33
C LYS A 125 -8.70 -9.55 -4.33
N VAL A 126 -8.15 -10.76 -4.44
CA VAL A 126 -8.67 -11.82 -5.30
C VAL A 126 -8.95 -13.08 -4.49
N TRP A 127 -10.03 -13.77 -4.82
CA TRP A 127 -10.33 -15.09 -4.27
C TRP A 127 -10.09 -16.15 -5.33
N LEU A 128 -9.34 -17.17 -4.93
CA LEU A 128 -8.92 -18.26 -5.80
C LEU A 128 -9.60 -19.55 -5.37
N HIS A 129 -10.16 -20.29 -6.32
CA HIS A 129 -10.69 -21.62 -6.11
C HIS A 129 -9.79 -22.66 -6.77
N PRO A 130 -9.38 -23.73 -6.05
CA PRO A 130 -8.51 -24.75 -6.63
C PRO A 130 -9.21 -25.54 -7.73
N LEU A 131 -8.59 -25.63 -8.91
CA LEU A 131 -9.17 -26.32 -10.07
C LEU A 131 -9.26 -27.83 -9.88
N HIS A 132 -8.36 -28.43 -9.08
CA HIS A 132 -8.38 -29.88 -8.80
C HIS A 132 -9.60 -30.36 -7.99
N LEU A 133 -10.34 -29.44 -7.36
CA LEU A 133 -11.61 -29.73 -6.69
C LEU A 133 -12.78 -29.79 -7.69
N LEU A 134 -12.60 -29.22 -8.88
CA LEU A 134 -13.58 -29.23 -9.96
C LEU A 134 -13.31 -30.36 -10.96
N GLU A 135 -12.03 -30.64 -11.25
CA GLU A 135 -11.61 -31.66 -12.21
C GLU A 135 -10.33 -32.35 -11.74
N ASN A 136 -10.33 -33.69 -11.68
CA ASN A 136 -9.25 -34.48 -11.09
C ASN A 136 -7.94 -34.40 -11.88
N LYS A 137 -8.01 -34.22 -13.20
CA LYS A 137 -6.83 -34.09 -14.08
C LYS A 137 -6.13 -32.72 -13.97
N ALA A 138 -6.76 -31.73 -13.31
CA ALA A 138 -6.20 -30.41 -13.15
C ALA A 138 -4.85 -30.41 -12.41
N ALA A 139 -4.05 -29.37 -12.61
CA ALA A 139 -2.80 -29.19 -11.89
C ALA A 139 -3.05 -29.06 -10.38
N ARG A 140 -2.15 -29.64 -9.58
CA ARG A 140 -2.19 -29.59 -8.12
C ARG A 140 -0.97 -28.83 -7.60
N LEU A 141 -1.14 -28.11 -6.50
CA LEU A 141 -0.03 -27.51 -5.78
C LEU A 141 0.55 -28.57 -4.84
N ASP A 142 1.57 -29.29 -5.30
CA ASP A 142 2.11 -30.45 -4.57
C ASP A 142 3.09 -30.07 -3.45
N ARG A 143 3.61 -28.85 -3.46
CA ARG A 143 4.50 -28.34 -2.42
C ARG A 143 3.95 -27.06 -1.83
N LYS A 144 3.56 -27.13 -0.55
CA LYS A 144 3.31 -25.94 0.25
C LYS A 144 4.65 -25.39 0.71
N MET A 145 4.85 -24.08 0.59
CA MET A 145 5.99 -23.42 1.21
C MET A 145 5.90 -23.61 2.73
N THR A 146 7.00 -24.05 3.35
CA THR A 146 7.06 -24.17 4.80
C THR A 146 7.30 -22.80 5.41
N THR A 147 6.80 -22.60 6.64
CA THR A 147 7.06 -21.36 7.40
C THR A 147 8.55 -21.13 7.63
N SER A 148 9.34 -22.20 7.76
CA SER A 148 10.79 -22.11 7.87
C SER A 148 11.43 -21.48 6.64
N LEU A 149 11.11 -21.96 5.43
CA LEU A 149 11.65 -21.43 4.18
C LEU A 149 11.28 -19.96 3.97
N ILE A 150 10.06 -19.57 4.36
CA ILE A 150 9.61 -18.17 4.29
C ILE A 150 10.43 -17.31 5.26
N SER A 151 10.65 -17.79 6.50
CA SER A 151 11.42 -17.08 7.51
C SER A 151 12.89 -16.93 7.12
N ASP A 152 13.49 -17.99 6.57
CA ASP A 152 14.89 -17.97 6.13
C ASP A 152 15.08 -16.97 4.99
N ALA A 153 14.16 -16.95 4.03
CA ALA A 153 14.19 -15.99 2.92
C ALA A 153 13.99 -14.54 3.40
N ASP A 154 13.03 -14.29 4.31
CA ASP A 154 12.81 -12.96 4.91
C ASP A 154 14.05 -12.48 5.67
N HIS A 155 14.70 -13.37 6.42
CA HIS A 155 15.92 -13.05 7.15
C HIS A 155 17.06 -12.63 6.21
N ILE A 156 17.34 -13.41 5.17
CA ILE A 156 18.42 -13.11 4.21
C ILE A 156 18.15 -11.77 3.50
N ILE A 157 16.90 -11.49 3.10
CA ILE A 157 16.54 -10.23 2.44
C ILE A 157 16.75 -9.04 3.39
N LYS A 158 16.39 -9.19 4.67
CA LYS A 158 16.59 -8.15 5.68
C LYS A 158 18.07 -7.88 5.93
N GLU A 159 18.88 -8.92 6.13
CA GLU A 159 20.33 -8.78 6.33
C GLU A 159 20.99 -8.08 5.15
N LEU A 160 20.64 -8.46 3.91
CA LEU A 160 21.15 -7.80 2.72
C LEU A 160 20.78 -6.31 2.70
N GLY A 161 19.51 -5.98 2.96
CA GLY A 161 19.07 -4.59 3.03
C GLY A 161 19.72 -3.78 4.16
N GLU A 162 20.07 -4.41 5.28
CA GLU A 162 20.83 -3.76 6.36
C GLU A 162 22.29 -3.50 5.98
N ALA A 163 22.92 -4.46 5.30
CA ALA A 163 24.28 -4.30 4.79
C ALA A 163 24.37 -3.16 3.77
N GLU A 164 23.43 -3.07 2.83
CA GLU A 164 23.36 -1.99 1.83
C GLU A 164 23.17 -0.61 2.48
N ARG A 165 22.30 -0.50 3.49
CA ARG A 165 22.09 0.77 4.22
C ARG A 165 23.33 1.20 4.99
N THR A 166 24.06 0.24 5.57
CA THR A 166 25.30 0.52 6.31
C THR A 166 26.41 0.97 5.35
N HIS A 167 26.52 0.34 4.17
CA HIS A 167 27.47 0.76 3.14
C HIS A 167 27.16 2.15 2.57
N SER A 168 25.89 2.43 2.29
CA SER A 168 25.46 3.73 1.71
C SER A 168 25.60 4.92 2.67
N ARG A 169 25.89 4.66 3.95
CA ARG A 169 26.09 5.68 5.00
C ARG A 169 27.57 5.95 5.32
N GLY A 170 28.51 5.16 4.80
CA GLY A 170 29.95 5.34 4.97
C GLY A 170 30.60 5.97 3.74
#